data_AF-B4GKI8-F1
#
_entry.id   AF-B4GKI8-F1
#
_cell.length_a   1.000
_cell.length_b   1.000
_cell.length_c   1.000
_cell.angle_alpha   90.00
_cell.angle_beta   90.00
_cell.angle_gamma   90.00
#
_symmetry.space_group_name_H-M   'P 1'
#
loop_
_entity.id
_entity.type
_entity.pdbx_description
1 polymer ?
#
loop_
_entity_poly.entity_id
_entity_poly.type
_entity_poly.pdbx_seq_one_letter_code
_entity_poly.pdbx_strand_id
1 'polypeptide(L)'
;MSSYLARLLKAQTASKRLVSQLVQRKGKLSSLLQRVGLKKWTDTAAARAISTTPVLKAEMADDMELATGIAKREMQLKEQGCGDPWGLGKILKRGSGRLNDPTEIPSAFDGRLVGCLCLDDRFAKWMWLEEGPPKRCECGHYFVLKKVPPV
;
A
#
# COMPACT_ATOMS: atom_id res chain seq x y z
N MET A 1 5.60 -51.12 -41.03
CA MET A 1 5.78 -49.64 -41.03
C MET A 1 4.79 -49.09 -40.00
N SER A 2 5.15 -48.33 -38.98
CA SER A 2 6.22 -47.35 -38.94
C SER A 2 6.80 -47.30 -37.52
N SER A 3 8.10 -47.54 -37.39
CA SER A 3 8.90 -47.34 -36.17
C SER A 3 8.81 -45.91 -35.61
N TYR A 4 8.22 -45.00 -36.38
CA TYR A 4 7.79 -43.65 -36.01
C TYR A 4 6.67 -43.63 -34.95
N LEU A 5 5.65 -44.49 -35.05
CA LEU A 5 4.54 -44.52 -34.07
C LEU A 5 4.98 -45.04 -32.69
N ALA A 6 5.92 -45.99 -32.68
CA ALA A 6 6.53 -46.48 -31.44
C ALA A 6 7.42 -45.43 -30.77
N ARG A 7 8.01 -44.48 -31.53
CA ARG A 7 8.76 -43.35 -30.98
C ARG A 7 7.86 -42.25 -30.42
N LEU A 8 6.70 -41.99 -31.04
CA LEU A 8 5.71 -41.04 -30.52
C LEU A 8 5.12 -41.47 -29.18
N LEU A 9 4.84 -42.77 -28.98
CA LEU A 9 4.31 -43.30 -27.72
C LEU A 9 5.33 -43.28 -26.55
N LYS A 10 6.62 -43.14 -26.83
CA LYS A 10 7.68 -42.98 -25.82
C LYS A 10 8.00 -41.53 -25.46
N ALA A 11 7.43 -40.55 -26.16
CA ALA A 11 7.62 -39.14 -25.83
C ALA A 11 6.67 -38.73 -24.69
N GLN A 12 7.21 -38.41 -23.50
CA GLN A 12 6.44 -37.94 -22.33
C GLN A 12 5.76 -36.57 -22.51
N THR A 13 5.89 -35.92 -23.66
CA THR A 13 5.42 -34.54 -23.86
C THR A 13 4.11 -34.43 -24.64
N ALA A 14 3.61 -35.50 -25.25
CA ALA A 14 2.36 -35.44 -26.00
C ALA A 14 1.28 -36.26 -25.29
N SER A 15 0.52 -35.56 -24.43
CA SER A 15 -0.92 -35.72 -24.25
C SER A 15 -1.39 -35.75 -22.79
N LYS A 16 -1.12 -34.67 -22.06
CA LYS A 16 -1.94 -34.31 -20.89
C LYS A 16 -3.38 -33.90 -21.27
N ARG A 17 -3.70 -33.84 -22.57
CA ARG A 17 -5.05 -33.47 -23.07
C ARG A 17 -5.92 -34.65 -23.52
N LEU A 18 -5.38 -35.81 -23.90
CA LEU A 18 -6.23 -37.01 -24.16
C LEU A 18 -6.54 -37.79 -22.90
N VAL A 19 -5.66 -37.80 -21.90
CA VAL A 19 -5.93 -38.55 -20.66
C VAL A 19 -7.11 -37.93 -19.91
N SER A 20 -7.30 -36.60 -19.99
CA SER A 20 -8.49 -35.93 -19.41
C SER A 20 -9.80 -36.27 -20.11
N GLN A 21 -9.77 -36.74 -21.36
CA GLN A 21 -10.98 -37.18 -22.07
C GLN A 21 -11.32 -38.66 -21.80
N LEU A 22 -10.34 -39.51 -21.47
CA LEU A 22 -10.58 -40.92 -21.14
C LEU A 22 -11.06 -41.15 -19.70
N VAL A 23 -10.79 -40.23 -18.77
CA VAL A 23 -11.26 -40.31 -17.36
C VAL A 23 -12.78 -40.08 -17.24
N GLN A 24 -13.46 -39.60 -18.29
CA GLN A 24 -14.90 -39.33 -18.24
C GLN A 24 -15.80 -40.51 -18.65
N ARG A 25 -15.28 -41.69 -19.01
CA ARG A 25 -16.15 -42.85 -19.30
C ARG A 25 -16.39 -43.70 -18.04
N LYS A 26 -17.18 -43.13 -17.12
CA LYS A 26 -17.70 -43.84 -15.94
C LYS A 26 -18.72 -44.91 -16.34
N GLY A 27 -18.63 -46.05 -15.67
CA GLY A 27 -19.73 -46.99 -15.51
C GLY A 27 -19.76 -48.10 -16.54
N LYS A 28 -19.08 -49.22 -16.22
CA LYS A 28 -19.45 -50.61 -16.56
C LYS A 28 -18.38 -51.64 -16.15
N LEU A 29 -17.14 -51.21 -15.89
CA LEU A 29 -16.08 -52.11 -15.42
C LEU A 29 -16.06 -52.33 -13.89
N SER A 30 -16.61 -51.40 -13.11
CA SER A 30 -16.59 -51.49 -11.65
C SER A 30 -17.52 -52.58 -11.10
N SER A 31 -18.64 -52.87 -11.75
CA SER A 31 -19.58 -53.92 -11.33
C SER A 31 -19.07 -55.33 -11.62
N LEU A 32 -18.21 -55.50 -12.63
CA LEU A 32 -17.55 -56.77 -12.94
C LEU A 32 -16.46 -57.11 -11.91
N LEU A 33 -15.69 -56.11 -11.47
CA LEU A 33 -14.65 -56.29 -10.45
C LEU A 33 -15.22 -56.59 -9.07
N GLN A 34 -16.47 -56.21 -8.80
CA GLN A 34 -17.16 -56.51 -7.53
C GLN A 34 -17.59 -57.99 -7.41
N ARG A 35 -17.71 -58.73 -8.52
CA ARG A 35 -18.12 -60.15 -8.53
C ARG A 35 -16.98 -61.16 -8.35
N VAL A 36 -15.71 -60.74 -8.49
CA VAL A 36 -14.55 -61.65 -8.45
C VAL A 36 -13.83 -61.66 -7.09
N GLY A 37 -14.43 -61.07 -6.05
CA GLY A 37 -13.96 -61.23 -4.66
C GLY A 37 -12.58 -60.63 -4.33
N LEU A 38 -11.96 -59.89 -5.26
CA LEU A 38 -10.67 -59.23 -5.07
C LEU A 38 -10.85 -57.90 -4.33
N LYS A 39 -11.37 -57.97 -3.09
CA LYS A 39 -11.35 -56.88 -2.11
C LYS A 39 -10.12 -57.03 -1.24
N LYS A 40 -8.94 -56.70 -1.75
CA LYS A 40 -7.76 -56.39 -0.93
C LYS A 40 -6.69 -55.87 -1.88
N TRP A 41 -6.17 -54.69 -1.59
CA TRP A 41 -5.15 -53.97 -2.36
C TRP A 41 -5.68 -53.07 -3.48
N THR A 42 -6.44 -52.06 -3.08
CA THR A 42 -6.37 -50.77 -3.77
C THR A 42 -5.83 -49.77 -2.77
N ASP A 43 -4.55 -49.44 -2.94
CA ASP A 43 -3.96 -48.14 -2.70
C ASP A 43 -4.03 -47.56 -1.28
N THR A 44 -3.28 -48.16 -0.36
CA THR A 44 -2.61 -47.35 0.67
C THR A 44 -1.43 -46.63 0.02
N ALA A 45 -1.72 -45.66 -0.86
CA ALA A 45 -0.76 -44.62 -1.13
C ALA A 45 -0.56 -43.89 0.20
N ALA A 46 0.62 -44.06 0.81
CA ALA A 46 1.07 -43.18 1.87
C ALA A 46 1.22 -41.79 1.26
N ALA A 47 0.09 -41.09 1.12
CA ALA A 47 0.07 -39.67 0.88
C ALA A 47 0.83 -39.09 2.06
N ARG A 48 2.04 -38.58 1.81
CA ARG A 48 2.69 -37.68 2.76
C ARG A 48 1.71 -36.53 2.89
N ALA A 49 0.88 -36.57 3.93
CA ALA A 49 -0.03 -35.50 4.23
C ALA A 49 0.85 -34.27 4.44
N ILE A 50 0.67 -33.26 3.60
CA ILE A 50 1.19 -31.93 3.92
C ILE A 50 0.51 -31.60 5.25
N SER A 51 1.31 -31.51 6.31
CA SER A 51 0.85 -31.02 7.60
C SER A 51 0.42 -29.57 7.38
N THR A 52 -0.86 -29.39 7.06
CA THR A 52 -1.48 -28.09 7.13
C THR A 52 -1.79 -27.93 8.60
N THR A 53 -0.88 -27.28 9.34
CA THR A 53 -1.24 -26.75 10.65
C THR A 53 -2.54 -25.98 10.46
N PRO A 54 -3.58 -26.17 11.30
CA PRO A 54 -4.74 -25.31 11.24
C PRO A 54 -4.20 -23.90 11.45
N VAL A 55 -4.13 -23.12 10.37
CA VAL A 55 -3.94 -21.69 10.47
C VAL A 55 -5.21 -21.26 11.18
N LEU A 56 -5.11 -21.05 12.50
CA LEU A 56 -6.09 -20.25 13.21
C LEU A 56 -6.27 -19.04 12.30
N LYS A 57 -7.51 -18.79 11.84
CA LYS A 57 -7.85 -17.54 11.17
C LYS A 57 -7.72 -16.44 12.23
N ALA A 58 -6.49 -16.14 12.63
CA ALA A 58 -6.17 -14.91 13.30
C ALA A 58 -6.50 -13.84 12.26
N GLU A 59 -7.46 -12.98 12.62
CA GLU A 59 -7.69 -11.77 11.85
C GLU A 59 -6.35 -11.01 11.78
N MET A 60 -6.08 -10.38 10.63
CA MET A 60 -4.90 -9.54 10.53
C MET A 60 -5.00 -8.46 11.60
N ALA A 61 -3.88 -8.19 12.29
CA ALA A 61 -3.83 -7.14 13.28
C ALA A 61 -4.22 -5.80 12.63
N ASP A 62 -4.88 -4.93 13.41
CA ASP A 62 -5.34 -3.65 12.90
C ASP A 62 -4.14 -2.77 12.50
N ASP A 63 -4.31 -2.00 11.42
CA ASP A 63 -3.25 -1.16 10.87
C ASP A 63 -2.74 -0.15 11.91
N MET A 64 -3.63 0.29 12.81
CA MET A 64 -3.31 1.19 13.91
C MET A 64 -2.40 0.57 14.99
N GLU A 65 -2.59 -0.71 15.28
CA GLU A 65 -1.78 -1.45 16.24
C GLU A 65 -0.39 -1.75 15.69
N LEU A 66 -0.32 -2.05 14.39
CA LEU A 66 0.93 -2.30 13.67
C LEU A 66 1.76 -1.02 13.45
N ALA A 67 1.10 0.13 13.27
CA ALA A 67 1.77 1.40 13.05
C ALA A 67 2.55 1.87 14.28
N THR A 68 3.77 2.35 14.05
CA THR A 68 4.66 2.92 15.08
C THR A 68 5.27 4.26 14.62
N GLY A 69 5.75 5.06 15.58
CA GLY A 69 6.44 6.31 15.30
C GLY A 69 5.57 7.37 14.60
N ILE A 70 6.13 7.99 13.55
CA ILE A 70 5.48 9.08 12.80
C ILE A 70 4.23 8.57 12.09
N ALA A 71 4.28 7.38 11.51
CA ALA A 71 3.12 6.79 10.80
C ALA A 71 1.91 6.62 11.73
N LYS A 72 2.12 6.14 12.97
CA LYS A 72 1.05 6.03 13.97
C LYS A 72 0.45 7.39 14.31
N ARG A 73 1.31 8.40 14.49
CA ARG A 73 0.89 9.76 14.83
C ARG A 73 0.05 10.39 13.72
N GLU A 74 0.46 10.24 12.47
CA GLU A 74 -0.30 10.71 11.31
C GLU A 74 -1.69 10.06 11.23
N MET A 75 -1.78 8.74 11.45
CA MET A 75 -3.07 8.06 11.43
C MET A 75 -3.98 8.51 12.59
N GLN A 76 -3.44 8.70 13.79
CA GLN A 76 -4.20 9.25 14.93
C GLN A 76 -4.73 10.66 14.67
N LEU A 77 -3.92 11.53 14.06
CA LEU A 77 -4.35 12.88 13.69
C LEU A 77 -5.45 12.85 12.63
N LYS A 78 -5.36 11.91 11.69
CA LYS A 78 -6.40 11.69 10.69
C LYS A 78 -7.72 11.22 11.32
N GLU A 79 -7.67 10.33 12.32
CA GLU A 79 -8.84 9.91 13.11
C GLU A 79 -9.47 11.07 13.89
N GLN A 80 -8.64 11.97 14.42
CA GLN A 80 -9.09 13.22 15.06
C GLN A 80 -9.65 14.26 14.06
N GLY A 81 -9.64 13.97 12.76
CA GLY A 81 -10.15 14.84 11.71
C GLY A 81 -9.15 15.86 11.16
N CYS A 82 -7.87 15.78 11.56
CA CYS A 82 -6.81 16.61 10.98
C CYS A 82 -6.32 15.99 9.66
N GLY A 83 -6.80 16.54 8.53
CA GLY A 83 -6.45 16.03 7.20
C GLY A 83 -5.06 16.45 6.68
N ASP A 84 -4.46 17.51 7.22
CA ASP A 84 -3.13 18.00 6.82
C ASP A 84 -2.27 18.33 8.06
N PRO A 85 -1.70 17.31 8.74
CA PRO A 85 -0.87 17.51 9.91
C PRO A 85 0.36 18.39 9.65
N TRP A 86 0.95 18.29 8.45
CA TRP A 86 2.21 18.95 8.11
C TRP A 86 2.05 20.31 7.45
N GLY A 87 0.81 20.73 7.15
CA GLY A 87 0.51 22.02 6.51
C GLY A 87 1.13 22.14 5.11
N LEU A 88 1.25 21.03 4.38
CA LEU A 88 1.85 20.98 3.04
C LEU A 88 0.82 21.17 1.92
N GLY A 89 -0.45 20.90 2.18
CA GLY A 89 -1.48 20.83 1.15
C GLY A 89 -1.98 22.19 0.67
N LYS A 90 -1.81 23.26 1.48
CA LYS A 90 -2.35 24.58 1.17
C LYS A 90 -1.27 25.65 1.20
N ILE A 91 -1.21 26.41 0.12
CA ILE A 91 -0.49 27.68 0.09
C ILE A 91 -1.19 28.63 1.06
N LEU A 92 -0.43 29.20 2.00
CA LEU A 92 -0.92 30.20 2.93
C LEU A 92 -1.35 31.44 2.15
N LYS A 93 -2.65 31.77 2.21
CA LYS A 93 -3.16 33.00 1.63
C LYS A 93 -2.69 34.17 2.48
N ARG A 94 -2.17 35.21 1.82
CA ARG A 94 -1.81 36.45 2.51
C ARG A 94 -3.05 37.09 3.13
N GLY A 95 -2.90 37.63 4.34
CA GLY A 95 -3.91 38.46 4.99
C GLY A 95 -3.84 39.91 4.49
N SER A 96 -4.15 40.87 5.37
CA SER A 96 -4.00 42.29 5.05
C SER A 96 -2.53 42.69 4.85
N GLY A 97 -1.61 42.04 5.57
CA GLY A 97 -0.17 42.21 5.43
C GLY A 97 0.32 43.62 5.75
N ARG A 98 -0.41 44.36 6.60
CA ARG A 98 -0.02 45.71 7.05
C ARG A 98 0.98 45.60 8.19
N LEU A 99 1.69 46.68 8.51
CA LEU A 99 2.62 46.69 9.65
C LEU A 99 1.91 46.36 10.98
N ASN A 100 0.69 46.89 11.17
CA ASN A 100 -0.11 46.65 12.37
C ASN A 100 -0.82 45.29 12.37
N ASP A 101 -0.95 44.66 11.20
CA ASP A 101 -1.64 43.38 11.00
C ASP A 101 -0.85 42.53 9.98
N PRO A 102 0.35 42.05 10.38
CA PRO A 102 1.23 41.28 9.53
C PRO A 102 0.64 39.89 9.28
N THR A 103 1.00 39.27 8.14
CA THR A 103 0.59 37.88 7.87
C THR A 103 1.35 36.93 8.78
N GLU A 104 0.62 36.19 9.60
CA GLU A 104 1.17 35.17 10.50
C GLU A 104 1.59 33.91 9.72
N ILE A 105 2.85 33.51 9.87
CA ILE A 105 3.40 32.30 9.28
C ILE A 105 3.67 31.28 10.38
N PRO A 106 2.98 30.12 10.39
CA PRO A 106 3.21 29.10 11.40
C PRO A 106 4.59 28.48 11.23
N SER A 107 5.32 28.22 12.31
CA SER A 107 6.60 27.51 12.29
C SER A 107 6.81 26.77 13.59
N ALA A 108 7.36 25.56 13.53
CA ALA A 108 7.81 24.83 14.73
C ALA A 108 9.19 25.29 15.23
N PHE A 109 9.91 26.06 14.41
CA PHE A 109 11.25 26.57 14.68
C PHE A 109 11.25 28.09 14.76
N ASP A 110 12.32 28.64 15.31
CA ASP A 110 12.53 30.09 15.49
C ASP A 110 12.78 30.83 14.16
N GLY A 111 12.91 30.09 13.05
CA GLY A 111 13.05 30.66 11.71
C GLY A 111 12.38 29.79 10.65
N ARG A 112 11.85 30.42 9.60
CA ARG A 112 11.25 29.74 8.45
C ARG A 112 11.59 30.48 7.15
N LEU A 113 11.92 29.70 6.11
CA LEU A 113 12.05 30.24 4.76
C LEU A 113 10.66 30.49 4.17
N VAL A 114 10.41 31.73 3.74
CA VAL A 114 9.12 32.17 3.20
C VAL A 114 9.30 32.65 1.75
N GLY A 115 8.52 32.10 0.83
CA GLY A 115 8.43 32.56 -0.55
C GLY A 115 7.16 33.38 -0.76
N CYS A 116 7.30 34.70 -0.92
CA CYS A 116 6.18 35.56 -1.24
C CYS A 116 5.97 35.64 -2.75
N LEU A 117 4.76 35.32 -3.21
CA LEU A 117 4.32 35.58 -4.58
C LEU A 117 3.75 37.01 -4.62
N CYS A 118 4.55 37.94 -5.13
CA CYS A 118 4.16 39.34 -5.27
C CYS A 118 3.23 39.52 -6.48
N LEU A 119 2.37 40.55 -6.45
CA LEU A 119 1.60 40.90 -7.66
C LEU A 119 2.59 41.32 -8.74
N ASP A 120 2.37 40.87 -9.97
CA ASP A 120 3.18 41.14 -11.18
C ASP A 120 4.59 40.53 -11.26
N ASP A 121 5.05 39.83 -10.22
CA ASP A 121 6.32 39.08 -10.29
C ASP A 121 6.13 37.66 -10.81
N ARG A 122 7.02 37.24 -11.71
CA ARG A 122 7.06 35.84 -12.21
C ARG A 122 7.72 34.87 -11.23
N PHE A 123 8.52 35.37 -10.29
CA PHE A 123 9.32 34.55 -9.38
C PHE A 123 8.96 34.85 -7.92
N ALA A 124 8.97 33.81 -7.09
CA ALA A 124 8.80 33.98 -5.66
C ALA A 124 9.98 34.74 -5.06
N LYS A 125 9.67 35.73 -4.22
CA LYS A 125 10.67 36.46 -3.44
C LYS A 125 10.89 35.71 -2.14
N TRP A 126 12.09 35.16 -1.99
CA TRP A 126 12.47 34.37 -0.83
C TRP A 126 13.03 35.27 0.26
N MET A 127 12.60 35.04 1.49
CA MET A 127 13.15 35.70 2.66
C MET A 127 13.20 34.74 3.84
N TRP A 128 14.26 34.88 4.63
CA TRP A 128 14.36 34.23 5.94
C TRP A 128 13.54 35.02 6.95
N LEU A 129 12.52 34.40 7.53
CA LEU A 129 11.68 35.00 8.57
C LEU A 129 12.09 34.43 9.92
N GLU A 130 12.51 35.29 10.84
CA GLU A 130 12.95 34.93 12.19
C GLU A 130 11.86 35.27 13.20
N GLU A 131 11.90 34.64 14.37
CA GLU A 131 11.07 34.98 15.52
C GLU A 131 11.36 36.41 15.98
N GLY A 132 10.30 37.20 16.20
CA GLY A 132 10.40 38.58 16.65
C GLY A 132 9.62 39.56 15.78
N PRO A 133 10.18 40.74 15.43
CA PRO A 133 9.45 41.80 14.74
C PRO A 133 9.05 41.40 13.31
N PRO A 134 7.95 41.96 12.79
CA PRO A 134 7.48 41.63 11.45
C PRO A 134 8.49 42.06 10.39
N LYS A 135 8.76 41.15 9.44
CA LYS A 135 9.65 41.41 8.31
C LYS A 135 8.88 41.85 7.08
N ARG A 136 9.38 42.89 6.42
CA ARG A 136 8.80 43.45 5.20
C ARG A 136 9.34 42.73 3.96
N CYS A 137 8.44 42.34 3.05
CA CYS A 137 8.78 41.87 1.71
C CYS A 137 8.91 43.07 0.72
N GLU A 138 9.57 42.86 -0.42
CA GLU A 138 9.72 43.87 -1.48
C GLU A 138 8.38 44.44 -1.98
N CYS A 139 7.32 43.63 -2.00
CA CYS A 139 5.95 44.08 -2.34
C CYS A 139 5.27 44.95 -1.26
N GLY A 140 5.95 45.24 -0.15
CA GLY A 140 5.44 46.07 0.94
C GLY A 140 4.61 45.35 1.99
N HIS A 141 4.31 44.06 1.82
CA HIS A 141 3.57 43.29 2.83
C HIS A 141 4.50 42.85 3.98
N TYR A 142 3.94 42.80 5.19
CA TYR A 142 4.62 42.38 6.40
C TYR A 142 4.22 40.96 6.79
N PHE A 143 5.19 40.21 7.31
CA PHE A 143 5.03 38.83 7.77
C PHE A 143 5.66 38.68 9.15
N VAL A 144 5.02 37.88 10.01
CA VAL A 144 5.52 37.56 11.35
C VAL A 144 5.47 36.06 11.57
N LEU A 145 6.46 35.53 12.27
CA LEU A 145 6.53 34.11 12.59
C LEU A 145 5.66 33.82 13.82
N LYS A 146 4.78 32.82 13.71
CA LYS A 146 3.96 32.30 14.80
C LYS A 146 4.44 30.91 15.18
N LYS A 147 4.88 30.75 16.43
CA LYS A 147 5.36 29.47 16.94
C LYS A 147 4.19 28.51 17.11
N VAL A 148 4.29 27.32 16.50
CA VAL A 148 3.30 26.24 16.59
C VAL A 148 4.04 24.99 17.07
N PRO A 149 3.46 24.17 17.98
CA PRO A 149 4.12 22.95 18.42
C PRO A 149 4.43 22.03 17.22
N PRO A 150 5.58 21.35 17.22
CA PRO A 150 5.86 20.32 16.21
C PRO A 150 4.83 19.20 16.32
N VAL A 151 4.42 18.68 15.17
CA VAL A 151 3.57 17.48 15.09
C VAL A 151 4.37 16.26 15.45
#